data_AF-A0A3B8I9V0-F1
#
_entry.id   AF-A0A3B8I9V0-F1
#
_cell.length_a   1.000
_cell.length_b   1.000
_cell.length_c   1.000
_cell.angle_alpha   90.00
_cell.angle_beta   90.00
_cell.angle_gamma   90.00
#
_symmetry.space_group_name_H-M   'P 1'
#
loop_
_entity.id
_entity.type
_entity.pdbx_description
1 polymer ?
#
loop_
_entity_poly.entity_id
_entity_poly.type
_entity_poly.pdbx_seq_one_letter_code
_entity_poly.pdbx_strand_id
1 'polypeptide(L)'
;GQVAIDLARDIRRMGWPARASTNISPDAYEVLHIPVATQAGIGTLGKHGSLISKELGSNIRLATVLTDLPLVPDGVREIGVDDFCSNCQICSTNCPPLAIHDEKQLVRGEAKWYVDFDKCLPYFVEHHSCGICIEVCPWSEPGRGESIMEKMLKRKSKASPELVR
;
A
#
# COMPACT_ATOMS: atom_id res chain seq x y z
N GLY A 1 4.72 -11.34 9.29
CA GLY A 1 3.99 -12.07 10.35
C GLY A 1 4.86 -12.21 11.57
N GLN A 2 5.73 -13.21 11.60
CA GLN A 2 6.59 -13.54 12.75
C GLN A 2 7.38 -12.34 13.31
N VAL A 3 7.97 -11.52 12.43
CA VAL A 3 8.69 -10.29 12.81
C VAL A 3 7.85 -9.34 13.67
N ALA A 4 6.57 -9.14 13.34
CA ALA A 4 5.69 -8.27 14.12
C ALA A 4 5.37 -8.86 15.49
N ILE A 5 5.21 -10.19 15.57
CA ILE A 5 4.95 -10.91 16.83
C ILE A 5 6.15 -10.79 17.77
N ASP A 6 7.36 -10.99 17.24
CA ASP A 6 8.59 -10.90 18.03
C ASP A 6 8.84 -9.45 18.47
N LEU A 7 8.65 -8.47 17.58
CA LEU A 7 8.76 -7.06 17.94
C LEU A 7 7.77 -6.67 19.06
N ALA A 8 6.50 -7.09 18.96
CA ALA A 8 5.52 -6.82 20.00
C ALA A 8 5.91 -7.49 21.34
N ARG A 9 6.52 -8.68 21.30
CA ARG A 9 7.04 -9.36 22.51
C ARG A 9 8.16 -8.54 23.14
N ASP A 10 9.09 -8.05 22.34
CA ASP A 10 10.22 -7.29 22.84
C ASP A 10 9.80 -5.93 23.41
N ILE A 11 8.85 -5.23 22.79
CA ILE A 11 8.28 -3.99 23.34
C ILE A 11 7.59 -4.26 24.69
N ARG A 12 6.85 -5.38 24.84
CA ARG A 12 6.28 -5.78 26.13
C ARG A 12 7.36 -6.04 27.20
N ARG A 13 8.51 -6.59 26.82
CA ARG A 13 9.66 -6.77 27.74
C ARG A 13 10.28 -5.45 28.18
N MET A 14 10.14 -4.38 27.39
CA MET A 14 10.55 -3.03 27.77
C MET A 14 9.55 -2.35 28.73
N GLY A 15 8.45 -3.02 29.08
CA GLY A 15 7.44 -2.50 30.01
C GLY A 15 6.28 -1.73 29.34
N TRP A 16 6.18 -1.76 28.01
CA TRP A 16 5.13 -1.06 27.26
C TRP A 16 4.08 -2.03 26.70
N PRO A 17 2.78 -1.70 26.78
CA PRO A 17 1.74 -2.47 26.10
C PRO A 17 2.03 -2.54 24.59
N ALA A 18 1.94 -3.73 24.00
CA ALA A 18 2.15 -3.94 22.57
C ALA A 18 1.40 -5.17 22.04
N ARG A 19 0.81 -5.05 20.84
CA ARG A 19 0.10 -6.11 20.14
C ARG A 19 0.41 -6.12 18.64
N ALA A 20 0.51 -7.31 18.05
CA ALA A 20 0.83 -7.48 16.64
C ALA A 20 -0.45 -7.80 15.85
N SER A 21 -0.82 -6.91 14.94
CA SER A 21 -1.90 -7.13 13.99
C SER A 21 -1.31 -7.63 12.67
N THR A 22 -1.75 -8.82 12.24
CA THR A 22 -1.30 -9.49 11.02
C THR A 22 -2.49 -10.13 10.33
N ASN A 23 -2.35 -10.51 9.06
CA ASN A 23 -3.43 -11.16 8.27
C ASN A 23 -4.02 -12.46 8.87
N ILE A 24 -3.41 -13.03 9.91
CA ILE A 24 -3.83 -14.29 10.53
C ILE A 24 -4.07 -14.16 12.04
N SER A 25 -3.92 -12.96 12.61
CA SER A 25 -4.13 -12.79 14.05
C SER A 25 -5.63 -12.66 14.36
N PRO A 26 -6.10 -13.08 15.55
CA PRO A 26 -7.52 -12.91 15.92
C PRO A 26 -7.97 -11.44 15.88
N ASP A 27 -7.03 -10.52 16.04
CA ASP A 27 -7.17 -9.06 15.95
C ASP A 27 -6.72 -8.48 14.60
N ALA A 28 -6.65 -9.31 13.54
CA ALA A 28 -6.29 -8.91 12.17
C ALA A 28 -7.12 -7.73 11.62
N TYR A 29 -8.28 -7.47 12.22
CA TYR A 29 -9.26 -6.47 11.78
C TYR A 29 -9.25 -5.18 12.60
N GLU A 30 -8.39 -5.07 13.62
CA GLU A 30 -8.38 -3.89 14.48
C GLU A 30 -7.72 -2.67 13.82
N VAL A 31 -6.96 -2.89 12.74
CA VAL A 31 -6.31 -1.81 12.00
C VAL A 31 -6.31 -2.07 10.50
N LEU A 32 -6.49 -1.00 9.72
CA LEU A 32 -6.28 -1.04 8.28
C LEU A 32 -4.80 -0.74 8.00
N HIS A 33 -4.06 -1.76 7.55
CA HIS A 33 -2.60 -1.65 7.36
C HIS A 33 -2.20 -0.57 6.33
N ILE A 34 -2.93 -0.43 5.22
CA ILE A 34 -2.56 0.51 4.13
C ILE A 34 -2.61 1.98 4.60
N PRO A 35 -3.70 2.48 5.22
CA PRO A 35 -3.73 3.83 5.77
C PRO A 35 -2.60 4.11 6.77
N VAL A 36 -2.34 3.19 7.71
CA VAL A 36 -1.27 3.36 8.71
C VAL A 36 0.10 3.40 8.05
N ALA A 37 0.37 2.50 7.10
CA ALA A 37 1.63 2.50 6.37
C ALA A 37 1.83 3.76 5.51
N THR A 38 0.74 4.32 4.96
CA THR A 38 0.77 5.59 4.23
C THR A 38 1.13 6.75 5.15
N GLN A 39 0.51 6.83 6.33
CA GLN A 39 0.82 7.85 7.33
C GLN A 39 2.24 7.75 7.87
N ALA A 40 2.76 6.53 8.03
CA ALA A 40 4.15 6.26 8.41
C ALA A 40 5.16 6.50 7.26
N GLY A 41 4.72 6.94 6.08
CA GLY A 41 5.61 7.23 4.96
C GLY A 41 6.25 5.99 4.31
N ILE A 42 5.71 4.79 4.55
CA ILE A 42 6.20 3.53 3.97
C ILE A 42 5.86 3.45 2.47
N GLY A 43 4.73 4.02 2.07
CA GLY A 43 4.30 3.98 0.67
C GLY A 43 2.97 4.70 0.44
N THR A 44 2.39 4.47 -0.73
CA THR A 44 1.13 5.08 -1.16
C THR A 44 0.20 4.03 -1.75
N LEU A 45 -1.11 4.22 -1.60
CA LEU A 45 -2.13 3.34 -2.20
C LEU A 45 -2.03 3.38 -3.74
N GLY A 46 -1.80 2.22 -4.36
CA GLY A 46 -1.84 2.05 -5.81
C GLY A 46 -3.23 1.73 -6.35
N LYS A 47 -3.41 1.90 -7.67
CA LYS A 47 -4.66 1.60 -8.40
C LYS A 47 -5.22 0.19 -8.12
N HIS A 48 -4.34 -0.81 -8.02
CA HIS A 48 -4.72 -2.20 -7.73
C HIS A 48 -5.05 -2.48 -6.25
N GLY A 49 -5.19 -1.44 -5.41
CA GLY A 49 -5.64 -1.59 -4.04
C GLY A 49 -4.58 -2.06 -3.04
N SER A 50 -3.30 -2.14 -3.43
CA SER A 50 -2.19 -2.48 -2.53
C SER A 50 -1.25 -1.29 -2.34
N LEU A 51 -0.47 -1.31 -1.27
CA LEU A 51 0.54 -0.29 -1.01
C LEU A 51 1.71 -0.46 -2.00
N ILE A 52 2.17 0.65 -2.57
CA ILE A 52 3.42 0.72 -3.33
C ILE A 52 4.42 1.52 -2.50
N SER A 53 5.54 0.89 -2.18
CA SER A 53 6.66 1.52 -1.48
C SER A 53 7.77 1.91 -2.47
N LYS A 54 8.65 2.83 -2.05
CA LYS A 54 9.82 3.22 -2.85
C LYS A 54 10.80 2.05 -2.99
N GLU A 55 11.15 1.41 -1.88
CA GLU A 55 12.24 0.44 -1.80
C GLU A 55 11.84 -0.96 -2.27
N LEU A 56 10.61 -1.38 -1.98
CA LEU A 56 10.14 -2.75 -2.20
C LEU A 56 9.04 -2.82 -3.28
N GLY A 57 8.65 -1.69 -3.85
CA GLY A 57 7.64 -1.64 -4.90
C GLY A 57 6.26 -2.04 -4.39
N SER A 58 5.49 -2.70 -5.27
CA SER A 58 4.13 -3.16 -4.97
C SER A 58 4.05 -4.58 -4.39
N ASN A 59 5.13 -5.36 -4.47
CA ASN A 59 5.14 -6.75 -4.03
C ASN A 59 5.55 -6.87 -2.55
N ILE A 60 4.73 -6.28 -1.68
CA ILE A 60 4.97 -6.25 -0.23
C ILE A 60 3.75 -6.71 0.55
N ARG A 61 4.00 -7.28 1.73
CA ARG A 61 2.98 -7.54 2.74
C ARG A 61 3.21 -6.70 3.96
N LEU A 62 2.13 -6.17 4.49
CA LEU A 62 2.13 -5.32 5.67
C LEU A 62 1.78 -6.14 6.92
N ALA A 63 2.30 -5.69 8.04
CA ALA A 63 1.89 -6.06 9.39
C ALA A 63 2.09 -4.82 10.26
N THR A 64 1.33 -4.70 11.35
CA THR A 64 1.38 -3.52 12.22
C THR A 64 1.55 -3.95 13.67
N VAL A 65 2.38 -3.24 14.42
CA VAL A 65 2.45 -3.35 15.87
C VAL A 65 1.85 -2.09 16.47
N LEU A 66 0.90 -2.27 17.38
CA LEU A 66 0.24 -1.18 18.09
C LEU A 66 0.74 -1.17 19.52
N THR A 67 1.16 -0.01 20.01
CA THR A 67 1.86 0.14 21.29
C THR A 67 1.72 1.56 21.84
N ASP A 68 1.85 1.68 23.17
CA ASP A 68 1.96 2.97 23.87
C ASP A 68 3.42 3.42 24.07
N LEU A 69 4.39 2.66 23.57
CA LEU A 69 5.80 3.04 23.57
C LEU A 69 5.94 4.42 22.89
N PRO A 70 6.50 5.45 23.56
CA PRO A 70 6.68 6.76 22.96
C PRO A 70 7.68 6.67 21.80
N LEU A 71 7.19 6.98 20.60
CA LEU A 71 7.96 7.00 19.35
C LEU A 71 7.80 8.36 18.69
N VAL A 72 8.83 8.79 17.95
CA VAL A 72 8.74 9.95 17.07
C VAL A 72 7.96 9.53 15.82
N PRO A 73 6.82 10.16 15.49
CA PRO A 73 6.07 9.80 14.30
C PRO A 73 6.85 10.13 13.03
N ASP A 74 6.83 9.21 12.07
CA ASP A 74 7.18 9.51 10.69
C ASP A 74 6.09 10.39 10.04
N GLY A 75 6.37 10.85 8.82
CA GLY A 75 5.43 11.63 8.00
C GLY A 75 5.16 10.98 6.65
N VAL A 76 4.04 11.38 6.04
CA VAL A 76 3.67 10.97 4.67
C VAL A 76 4.77 11.36 3.70
N ARG A 77 5.13 10.44 2.80
CA ARG A 77 6.12 10.65 1.73
C ARG A 77 5.44 10.52 0.38
N GLU A 78 5.51 11.57 -0.43
CA GLU A 78 5.06 11.54 -1.81
C GLU A 78 6.12 10.87 -2.70
N ILE A 79 5.71 9.87 -3.47
CA ILE A 79 6.57 9.09 -4.38
C ILE A 79 6.02 9.04 -5.82
N GLY A 80 4.95 9.78 -6.11
CA GLY A 80 4.37 9.92 -7.45
C GLY A 80 3.53 8.73 -7.90
N VAL A 81 3.15 7.83 -6.98
CA VAL A 81 2.33 6.66 -7.28
C VAL A 81 0.95 7.06 -7.80
N ASP A 82 0.32 8.07 -7.20
CA ASP A 82 -1.02 8.49 -7.61
C ASP A 82 -1.05 9.06 -9.03
N ASP A 83 -0.07 9.93 -9.34
CA ASP A 83 0.13 10.52 -10.67
C ASP A 83 0.45 9.42 -11.72
N PHE A 84 1.27 8.44 -11.34
CA PHE A 84 1.58 7.29 -12.18
C PHE A 84 0.34 6.44 -12.46
N CYS A 85 -0.40 6.07 -11.42
CA CYS A 85 -1.60 5.25 -11.50
C CYS A 85 -2.71 5.93 -12.32
N SER A 86 -2.79 7.26 -12.31
CA SER A 86 -3.77 8.01 -13.10
C SER A 86 -3.61 7.82 -14.61
N ASN A 87 -2.41 7.44 -15.08
CA ASN A 87 -2.11 7.22 -16.50
C ASN A 87 -1.85 5.74 -16.86
N CYS A 88 -1.57 4.90 -15.87
CA CYS A 88 -1.25 3.48 -16.06
C CYS A 88 -2.52 2.62 -15.97
N GLN A 89 -2.77 1.77 -16.97
CA GLN A 89 -3.92 0.84 -17.00
C GLN A 89 -3.50 -0.64 -16.91
N ILE A 90 -2.22 -0.93 -16.66
CA ILE A 90 -1.71 -2.31 -16.76
C ILE A 90 -2.44 -3.27 -15.82
N CYS A 91 -2.68 -2.88 -14.56
CA CYS A 91 -3.35 -3.75 -13.59
C CYS A 91 -4.85 -3.93 -13.90
N SER A 92 -5.54 -2.90 -14.39
CA SER A 92 -6.96 -2.97 -14.75
C SER A 92 -7.17 -3.80 -16.01
N THR A 93 -6.33 -3.61 -17.04
CA THR A 93 -6.36 -4.42 -18.27
C THR A 93 -6.11 -5.91 -18.01
N ASN A 94 -5.23 -6.25 -17.07
CA ASN A 94 -4.88 -7.65 -16.78
C ASN A 94 -5.70 -8.28 -15.65
N CYS A 95 -6.70 -7.58 -15.09
CA CYS A 95 -7.53 -8.11 -14.01
C CYS A 95 -8.59 -9.06 -14.60
N PRO A 96 -8.52 -10.39 -14.37
CA PRO A 96 -9.46 -11.32 -15.00
C PRO A 96 -10.94 -11.05 -14.67
N PRO A 97 -11.33 -10.71 -13.42
CA PRO A 97 -12.72 -10.39 -13.10
C PRO A 97 -13.09 -8.91 -13.33
N LEU A 98 -12.19 -8.10 -13.92
CA LEU A 98 -12.41 -6.65 -14.15
C LEU A 98 -12.83 -5.90 -12.88
N ALA A 99 -12.14 -6.19 -11.77
CA ALA A 99 -12.41 -5.62 -10.46
C ALA A 99 -11.72 -4.27 -10.22
N ILE A 100 -10.80 -3.84 -11.08
CA ILE A 100 -10.00 -2.62 -10.89
C ILE A 100 -10.46 -1.58 -11.90
N HIS A 101 -10.91 -0.42 -11.40
CA HIS A 101 -11.35 0.70 -12.23
C HIS A 101 -10.19 1.64 -12.59
N ASP A 102 -10.28 2.30 -13.74
CA ASP A 102 -9.29 3.27 -14.19
C ASP A 102 -9.46 4.67 -13.58
N GLU A 103 -10.59 4.90 -12.92
CA GLU A 103 -10.92 6.12 -12.22
C GLU A 103 -11.10 5.86 -10.72
N LYS A 104 -10.76 6.87 -9.91
CA LYS A 104 -10.98 6.82 -8.47
C LYS A 104 -12.48 6.79 -8.15
N GLN A 105 -12.83 6.07 -7.10
CA GLN A 105 -14.21 5.94 -6.62
C GLN A 105 -14.37 6.73 -5.33
N LEU A 106 -15.56 7.29 -5.10
CA LEU A 106 -15.92 7.93 -3.84
C LEU A 106 -16.26 6.85 -2.81
N VAL A 107 -15.38 6.65 -1.83
CA VAL A 107 -15.53 5.61 -0.81
C VAL A 107 -15.44 6.26 0.56
N ARG A 108 -16.55 6.27 1.29
CA ARG A 108 -16.66 6.87 2.63
C ARG A 108 -16.26 8.36 2.68
N GLY A 109 -16.62 9.12 1.64
CA GLY A 109 -16.36 10.56 1.55
C GLY A 109 -15.00 10.94 0.94
N GLU A 110 -14.16 9.96 0.61
CA GLU A 110 -12.85 10.20 0.00
C GLU A 110 -12.77 9.60 -1.40
N ALA A 111 -12.24 10.36 -2.36
CA ALA A 111 -11.95 9.85 -3.70
C ALA A 111 -10.63 9.07 -3.68
N LYS A 112 -10.68 7.75 -3.90
CA LYS A 112 -9.51 6.88 -3.86
C LYS A 112 -9.57 5.75 -4.88
N TRP A 113 -8.42 5.15 -5.15
CA TRP A 113 -8.35 3.90 -5.88
C TRP A 113 -9.14 2.82 -5.15
N TYR A 114 -9.95 2.09 -5.89
CA TYR A 114 -10.86 1.10 -5.33
C TYR A 114 -10.86 -0.16 -6.18
N VAL A 115 -10.87 -1.30 -5.49
CA VAL A 115 -11.02 -2.62 -6.09
C VAL A 115 -12.37 -3.15 -5.68
N ASP A 116 -13.16 -3.56 -6.66
CA ASP A 116 -14.44 -4.23 -6.45
C ASP A 116 -14.19 -5.65 -5.90
N PHE A 117 -14.26 -5.78 -4.58
CA PHE A 117 -14.02 -7.04 -3.89
C PHE A 117 -15.12 -8.07 -4.16
N ASP A 118 -16.33 -7.67 -4.55
CA ASP A 118 -17.40 -8.59 -4.91
C ASP A 118 -17.10 -9.33 -6.22
N LYS A 119 -16.25 -8.74 -7.07
CA LYS A 119 -15.68 -9.39 -8.27
C LYS A 119 -14.36 -10.09 -8.00
N CYS A 120 -13.47 -9.45 -7.23
CA CYS A 120 -12.12 -9.96 -6.99
C CYS A 120 -12.12 -11.23 -6.12
N LEU A 121 -12.89 -11.24 -5.04
CA LEU A 121 -12.85 -12.31 -4.04
C LEU A 121 -13.37 -13.66 -4.58
N PRO A 122 -14.50 -13.75 -5.32
CA PRO A 122 -14.93 -15.02 -5.89
C PRO A 122 -13.89 -15.64 -6.81
N TYR A 123 -13.28 -14.84 -7.70
CA TYR A 123 -12.21 -15.30 -8.58
C TYR A 123 -11.00 -15.80 -7.79
N PHE A 124 -10.58 -15.06 -6.76
CA PHE A 124 -9.46 -15.45 -5.89
C PHE A 124 -9.73 -16.79 -5.19
N VAL A 125 -10.94 -16.99 -4.67
CA VAL A 125 -11.32 -18.22 -3.95
C VAL A 125 -11.39 -19.41 -4.90
N GLU A 126 -12.01 -19.25 -6.07
CA GLU A 126 -12.13 -20.29 -7.10
C GLU A 126 -10.75 -20.77 -7.60
N HIS A 127 -9.79 -19.85 -7.74
CA HIS A 127 -8.45 -20.15 -8.26
C HIS A 127 -7.42 -20.39 -7.14
N HIS A 128 -7.86 -20.47 -5.88
CA HIS A 128 -7.03 -20.61 -4.67
C HIS A 128 -5.95 -19.54 -4.44
N SER A 129 -5.82 -18.57 -5.35
CA SER A 129 -4.99 -17.37 -5.23
C SER A 129 -5.20 -16.49 -6.46
N CYS A 130 -4.87 -15.20 -6.32
CA CYS A 130 -4.64 -14.30 -7.44
C CYS A 130 -3.67 -13.20 -6.99
N GLY A 131 -2.87 -12.70 -7.93
CA GLY A 131 -1.90 -11.63 -7.70
C GLY A 131 -1.44 -10.95 -8.99
N ILE A 132 -2.13 -11.21 -10.11
CA ILE A 132 -1.73 -10.76 -11.44
C ILE A 132 -1.53 -9.25 -11.46
N CYS A 133 -2.45 -8.49 -10.85
CA CYS A 133 -2.36 -7.04 -10.77
C CYS A 133 -1.10 -6.52 -10.06
N ILE A 134 -0.57 -7.27 -9.08
CA ILE A 134 0.69 -6.98 -8.40
C ILE A 134 1.85 -7.41 -9.28
N GLU A 135 1.80 -8.60 -9.88
CA GLU A 135 2.85 -9.13 -10.74
C GLU A 135 3.13 -8.22 -11.95
N VAL A 136 2.09 -7.76 -12.64
CA VAL A 136 2.24 -6.89 -13.81
C VAL A 136 2.51 -5.43 -13.46
N CYS A 137 2.43 -5.05 -12.18
CA CYS A 137 2.67 -3.67 -11.76
C CYS A 137 4.12 -3.27 -12.08
N PRO A 138 4.36 -2.17 -12.82
CA PRO A 138 5.74 -1.74 -13.13
C PRO A 138 6.61 -1.43 -11.91
N TRP A 139 5.98 -1.18 -10.75
CA TRP A 139 6.67 -1.00 -9.48
C TRP A 139 7.12 -2.31 -8.85
N SER A 140 6.58 -3.46 -9.25
CA SER A 140 6.98 -4.77 -8.73
C SER A 140 8.30 -5.27 -9.32
N GLU A 141 8.77 -4.68 -10.42
CA GLU A 141 10.06 -5.01 -11.01
C GLU A 141 11.21 -4.47 -10.11
N PRO A 142 12.09 -5.34 -9.59
CA PRO A 142 13.18 -4.92 -8.71
C PRO A 142 14.05 -3.82 -9.32
N GLY A 143 14.33 -2.77 -8.55
CA GLY A 143 15.16 -1.62 -8.98
C GLY A 143 14.45 -0.64 -9.93
N ARG A 144 13.26 -0.96 -10.45
CA ARG A 144 12.53 -0.06 -11.36
C ARG A 144 11.78 1.05 -10.62
N GLY A 145 11.33 0.78 -9.39
CA GLY A 145 10.55 1.73 -8.58
C GLY A 145 11.21 3.09 -8.41
N GLU A 146 12.51 3.13 -8.11
CA GLU A 146 13.28 4.38 -7.98
C GLU A 146 13.26 5.21 -9.26
N SER A 147 13.48 4.56 -10.41
CA SER A 147 13.47 5.25 -11.71
C SER A 147 12.10 5.82 -12.08
N ILE A 148 11.02 5.14 -11.67
CA ILE A 148 9.65 5.63 -11.89
C ILE A 148 9.41 6.83 -10.98
N MET A 149 9.73 6.71 -9.69
CA MET A 149 9.59 7.77 -8.69
C MET A 149 10.32 9.04 -9.14
N GLU A 150 11.60 8.96 -9.50
CA GLU A 150 12.38 10.11 -9.96
C GLU A 150 11.72 10.81 -11.17
N LYS A 151 11.23 10.03 -12.14
CA LYS A 151 10.52 10.58 -13.30
C LYS A 151 9.20 11.27 -12.90
N MET A 152 8.44 10.69 -11.97
CA MET A 152 7.18 11.27 -11.51
C MET A 152 7.42 12.57 -10.72
N LEU A 153 8.34 12.54 -9.75
CA LEU A 153 8.67 13.72 -8.94
C LEU A 153 9.24 14.86 -9.81
N LYS A 154 10.08 14.55 -10.80
CA LYS A 154 10.60 15.54 -11.76
C LYS A 154 9.50 16.15 -12.65
N ARG A 155 8.46 15.38 -12.99
CA ARG A 155 7.30 15.91 -13.72
C ARG A 155 6.46 16.82 -12.83
N LYS A 156 6.22 16.40 -11.58
CA LYS A 156 5.44 17.16 -10.59
C LYS A 156 6.08 18.50 -10.25
N SER A 157 7.40 18.55 -10.05
CA SER A 157 8.12 19.80 -9.79
C SER A 157 8.09 20.78 -10.96
N LYS A 158 8.00 20.28 -12.21
CA LYS A 158 7.82 21.11 -13.40
C LYS A 158 6.39 21.62 -13.57
N ALA A 159 5.40 20.81 -13.18
CA ALA A 159 3.98 21.15 -13.29
C ALA A 159 3.54 22.16 -12.22
N SER A 160 4.16 22.13 -11.03
CA SER A 160 3.84 23.02 -9.91
C SER A 160 5.14 23.57 -9.27
N PRO A 161 5.75 24.62 -9.84
CA PRO A 161 7.02 25.18 -9.35
C PRO A 161 6.97 25.73 -7.91
N GLU A 162 5.77 26.03 -7.39
CA GLU A 162 5.57 26.66 -6.08
C GLU A 162 5.49 25.67 -4.89
N LEU A 163 5.42 24.34 -5.14
CA LEU A 163 5.26 23.33 -4.08
C LEU A 163 6.60 22.71 -3.59
N VAL A 164 7.75 23.23 -4.02
CA VAL A 164 9.10 22.69 -3.71
C VAL A 164 9.89 23.63 -2.78
N ARG A 165 9.21 24.34 -1.88
CA ARG A 165 9.84 25.12 -0.80
C ARG A 165 9.38 24.63 0.56
#